data_AF-A0A1F9L8B9-F1
#
_entry.id   AF-A0A1F9L8B9-F1
#
_cell.length_a   1.000
_cell.length_b   1.000
_cell.length_c   1.000
_cell.angle_alpha   90.00
_cell.angle_beta   90.00
_cell.angle_gamma   90.00
#
_symmetry.space_group_name_H-M   'P 1'
#
loop_
_entity.id
_entity.type
_entity.pdbx_description
1 polymer ?
#
loop_
_entity_poly.entity_id
_entity_poly.type
_entity_poly.pdbx_seq_one_letter_code
_entity_poly.pdbx_strand_id
1 'polypeptide(L)'
;MAQTICPKNKKQEEITVSTSRFGELSIDPEKIITMTSPFLGFPGSTRFFIKPHGKKSPFFWLQSLDEPKLAFVCIPAAILVPQYQPEISGLIRQELQVSPEQGLEILLVLTIPKENLEGMTANLMGPVAINPQRHLAKQVLQDPVHYDACWPVFTKDPAA
;
A
#
# COMPACT_ATOMS: atom_id res chain seq x y z
N MET A 1 41.40 -0.84 27.24
CA MET A 1 40.98 -0.68 25.83
C MET A 1 40.06 -1.84 25.47
N ALA A 2 38.78 -1.75 25.84
CA ALA A 2 37.81 -2.78 25.50
C ALA A 2 37.39 -2.60 24.04
N GLN A 3 37.69 -3.59 23.20
CA GLN A 3 37.16 -3.64 21.85
C GLN A 3 35.69 -4.06 21.93
N THR A 4 34.80 -3.08 21.80
CA THR A 4 33.38 -3.31 21.59
C THR A 4 33.21 -4.08 20.28
N ILE A 5 32.89 -5.37 20.39
CA ILE A 5 32.52 -6.21 19.26
C ILE A 5 31.14 -5.73 18.81
N CYS A 6 31.09 -5.00 17.69
CA CYS A 6 29.83 -4.76 16.99
C CYS A 6 29.24 -6.12 16.57
N PRO A 7 27.98 -6.43 16.91
CA PRO A 7 27.36 -7.64 16.40
C PRO A 7 27.25 -7.52 14.88
N LYS A 8 27.84 -8.49 14.17
CA LYS A 8 27.72 -8.61 12.72
C LYS A 8 26.25 -8.80 12.35
N ASN A 9 25.70 -7.88 11.57
CA ASN A 9 24.37 -7.97 10.97
C ASN A 9 24.26 -9.30 10.21
N LYS A 10 23.48 -10.26 10.74
CA LYS A 10 23.06 -11.43 9.97
C LYS A 10 22.01 -10.92 8.97
N LYS A 11 22.35 -10.82 7.69
CA LYS A 11 21.36 -10.70 6.62
C LYS A 11 20.38 -11.86 6.81
N GLN A 12 19.11 -11.57 7.11
CA GLN A 12 18.07 -12.58 7.03
C GLN A 12 18.01 -13.09 5.58
N GLU A 13 17.79 -14.40 5.42
CA GLU A 13 17.66 -15.00 4.10
C GLU A 13 16.39 -14.47 3.43
N GLU A 14 16.52 -14.01 2.18
CA GLU A 14 15.38 -13.56 1.39
C GLU A 14 14.41 -14.73 1.16
N ILE A 15 13.11 -14.46 1.22
CA ILE A 15 12.09 -15.47 0.91
C ILE A 15 11.78 -15.44 -0.58
N THR A 16 11.62 -16.61 -1.19
CA THR A 16 11.18 -16.73 -2.58
C THR A 16 9.67 -16.96 -2.62
N VAL A 17 8.95 -16.11 -3.36
CA VAL A 17 7.50 -16.23 -3.56
C VAL A 17 7.20 -16.27 -5.06
N SER A 18 6.54 -17.34 -5.50
CA SER A 18 6.04 -17.44 -6.87
C SER A 18 4.75 -16.64 -6.99
N THR A 19 4.72 -15.68 -7.91
CA THR A 19 3.57 -14.79 -8.17
C THR A 19 3.08 -14.93 -9.61
N SER A 20 1.77 -14.77 -9.79
CA SER A 20 1.16 -14.88 -11.12
C SER A 20 1.63 -13.82 -12.13
N ARG A 21 2.00 -12.62 -11.64
CA ARG A 21 2.31 -11.46 -12.49
C ARG A 21 3.80 -11.21 -12.66
N PHE A 22 4.62 -11.61 -11.68
CA PHE A 22 6.04 -11.27 -11.67
C PHE A 22 6.95 -12.49 -11.62
N GLY A 23 6.39 -13.70 -11.71
CA GLY A 23 7.14 -14.93 -11.54
C GLY A 23 7.67 -15.05 -10.10
N GLU A 24 8.85 -15.61 -9.94
CA GLU A 24 9.51 -15.74 -8.65
C GLU A 24 10.10 -14.40 -8.20
N LEU A 25 9.75 -14.01 -6.98
CA LEU A 25 10.25 -12.80 -6.34
C LEU A 25 11.07 -13.18 -5.13
N SER A 26 12.28 -12.64 -5.05
CA SER A 26 13.10 -12.66 -3.84
C SER A 26 12.73 -11.44 -2.99
N ILE A 27 12.26 -11.69 -1.78
CA ILE A 27 11.69 -10.66 -0.90
C ILE A 27 12.48 -10.66 0.40
N ASP A 28 12.96 -9.47 0.75
CA ASP A 28 13.51 -9.18 2.07
C ASP A 28 12.38 -9.26 3.11
N PRO A 29 12.44 -10.18 4.08
CA PRO A 29 11.40 -10.35 5.10
C PRO A 29 11.11 -9.06 5.87
N GLU A 30 12.11 -8.19 6.04
CA GLU A 30 11.96 -6.91 6.72
C GLU A 30 11.07 -5.94 5.94
N LYS A 31 10.88 -6.14 4.63
CA LYS A 31 10.03 -5.29 3.78
C LYS A 31 8.59 -5.80 3.66
N ILE A 32 8.26 -6.91 4.30
CA ILE A 32 6.90 -7.46 4.27
C ILE A 32 5.99 -6.58 5.12
N ILE A 33 4.95 -6.06 4.47
CA ILE A 33 3.89 -5.30 5.12
C ILE A 33 2.87 -6.28 5.69
N THR A 34 2.61 -6.17 6.99
CA THR A 34 1.58 -6.93 7.68
C THR A 34 0.35 -6.06 7.87
N MET A 35 -0.79 -6.53 7.38
CA MET A 35 -2.08 -5.88 7.59
C MET A 35 -2.59 -6.20 9.00
N THR A 36 -2.99 -5.19 9.78
CA THR A 36 -3.54 -5.39 11.14
C THR A 36 -4.95 -6.00 11.12
N SER A 37 -5.60 -5.98 9.96
CA SER A 37 -6.79 -6.76 9.62
C SER A 37 -6.68 -7.25 8.18
N PRO A 38 -7.30 -8.39 7.81
CA PRO A 38 -7.31 -8.84 6.42
C PRO A 38 -7.78 -7.75 5.45
N PHE A 39 -7.26 -7.80 4.23
CA PHE A 39 -7.69 -6.89 3.17
C PHE A 39 -9.19 -7.13 2.87
N LEU A 40 -10.00 -6.06 2.73
CA LEU A 40 -11.45 -6.22 2.57
C LEU A 40 -11.76 -7.00 1.28
N GLY A 41 -12.63 -8.01 1.40
CA GLY A 41 -12.94 -8.95 0.32
C GLY A 41 -11.95 -10.11 0.16
N PHE A 42 -10.82 -10.11 0.89
CA PHE A 42 -9.76 -11.13 0.81
C PHE A 42 -9.34 -11.57 2.23
N PRO A 43 -10.18 -12.36 2.93
CA PRO A 43 -9.97 -12.68 4.35
C PRO A 43 -8.68 -13.49 4.64
N GLY A 44 -8.10 -14.14 3.62
CA GLY A 44 -6.84 -14.88 3.74
C GLY A 44 -5.58 -14.03 3.54
N SER A 45 -5.70 -12.80 3.04
CA SER A 45 -4.57 -11.95 2.67
C SER A 45 -4.27 -10.91 3.74
N THR A 46 -3.15 -11.12 4.45
CA THR A 46 -2.65 -10.24 5.51
C THR A 46 -1.20 -9.82 5.31
N ARG A 47 -0.44 -10.49 4.43
CA ARG A 47 0.96 -10.17 4.13
C ARG A 47 1.09 -9.69 2.71
N PHE A 48 1.70 -8.52 2.54
CA PHE A 48 1.89 -7.87 1.25
C PHE A 48 3.31 -7.35 1.12
N PHE A 49 3.72 -7.04 -0.10
CA PHE A 49 4.85 -6.18 -0.35
C PHE A 49 4.52 -5.16 -1.42
N ILE A 50 5.24 -4.04 -1.39
CA ILE A 50 5.10 -2.98 -2.38
C ILE A 50 6.20 -3.11 -3.43
N LYS A 51 5.79 -3.13 -4.69
CA LYS A 51 6.69 -3.11 -5.84
C LYS A 51 6.41 -1.90 -6.71
N PRO A 52 7.40 -1.05 -7.05
CA PRO A 52 7.21 -0.04 -8.08
C PRO A 52 6.77 -0.67 -9.42
N HIS A 53 5.79 -0.05 -10.09
CA HIS A 53 5.35 -0.50 -11.42
C HIS A 53 6.47 -0.31 -12.46
N GLY A 54 7.20 0.82 -12.39
CA GLY A 54 8.36 1.12 -13.23
C GLY A 54 9.09 2.37 -12.74
N LYS A 55 10.34 2.60 -13.21
CA LYS A 55 11.24 3.66 -12.69
C LYS A 55 10.68 5.09 -12.73
N LYS A 56 9.77 5.39 -13.66
CA LYS A 56 9.15 6.72 -13.84
C LYS A 56 7.63 6.70 -13.64
N SER A 57 7.10 5.60 -13.12
CA SER A 57 5.66 5.43 -12.91
C SER A 57 5.29 5.84 -11.48
N PRO A 58 4.22 6.63 -11.28
CA PRO A 58 3.70 6.92 -9.94
C PRO A 58 2.99 5.71 -9.32
N PHE A 59 2.71 4.67 -10.12
CA PHE A 59 1.99 3.49 -9.69
C PHE A 59 2.89 2.44 -9.02
N PHE A 60 2.27 1.75 -8.08
CA PHE A 60 2.84 0.62 -7.34
C PHE A 60 1.94 -0.59 -7.48
N TRP A 61 2.54 -1.75 -7.25
CA TRP A 61 1.82 -2.99 -7.00
C TRP A 61 1.85 -3.28 -5.51
N LEU A 62 0.68 -3.52 -4.93
CA LEU A 62 0.52 -4.12 -3.62
C LEU A 62 0.20 -5.61 -3.83
N GLN A 63 1.21 -6.46 -3.77
CA GLN A 63 1.12 -7.88 -4.11
C GLN A 63 1.01 -8.71 -2.83
N SER A 64 0.00 -9.57 -2.76
CA SER A 64 -0.20 -10.49 -1.63
C SER A 64 0.86 -11.60 -1.66
N LEU A 65 1.36 -11.97 -0.48
CA LEU A 65 2.22 -13.12 -0.26
C LEU A 65 1.45 -14.37 0.16
N ASP A 66 0.20 -14.18 0.62
CA ASP A 66 -0.70 -15.27 1.00
C ASP A 66 -1.45 -15.81 -0.23
N GLU A 67 -1.75 -14.92 -1.19
CA GLU A 67 -2.47 -15.23 -2.41
C GLU A 67 -1.67 -14.74 -3.64
N PRO A 68 -0.81 -15.59 -4.26
CA PRO A 68 0.02 -15.25 -5.42
C PRO A 68 -0.68 -14.63 -6.64
N LYS A 69 -2.00 -14.83 -6.75
CA LYS A 69 -2.83 -14.30 -7.83
C LYS A 69 -3.39 -12.91 -7.53
N LEU A 70 -3.31 -12.46 -6.28
CA LEU A 70 -3.85 -11.20 -5.81
C LEU A 70 -2.79 -10.11 -5.81
N ALA A 71 -3.03 -9.07 -6.61
CA ALA A 71 -2.22 -7.86 -6.61
C ALA A 71 -3.09 -6.67 -7.00
N PHE A 72 -2.92 -5.56 -6.28
CA PHE A 72 -3.60 -4.30 -6.57
C PHE A 72 -2.63 -3.33 -7.22
N VAL A 73 -3.11 -2.57 -8.21
CA VAL A 73 -2.40 -1.36 -8.64
C VAL A 73 -2.80 -0.25 -7.69
N CYS A 74 -1.82 0.48 -7.17
CA CYS A 74 -2.03 1.57 -6.23
C CYS A 74 -1.27 2.82 -6.66
N ILE A 75 -1.69 3.97 -6.14
CA ILE A 75 -0.98 5.25 -6.24
C ILE A 75 -0.91 5.92 -4.86
N PRO A 76 0.19 6.59 -4.50
CA PRO A 76 0.23 7.41 -3.30
C PRO A 76 -0.81 8.53 -3.38
N ALA A 77 -1.64 8.67 -2.34
CA ALA A 77 -2.68 9.69 -2.33
C ALA A 77 -2.11 11.10 -2.48
N ALA A 78 -0.96 11.37 -1.88
CA ALA A 78 -0.26 12.66 -1.97
C ALA A 78 0.14 13.05 -3.41
N ILE A 79 0.26 12.09 -4.33
CA ILE A 79 0.53 12.34 -5.75
C ILE A 79 -0.77 12.62 -6.50
N LEU A 80 -1.82 11.85 -6.25
CA LEU A 80 -3.08 11.94 -7.00
C LEU A 80 -3.97 13.10 -6.52
N VAL A 81 -4.15 13.22 -5.21
CA VAL A 81 -5.03 14.19 -4.55
C VAL A 81 -4.27 14.77 -3.35
N PRO A 82 -3.36 15.75 -3.55
CA PRO A 82 -2.48 16.27 -2.50
C PRO A 82 -3.21 16.78 -1.24
N GLN A 83 -4.45 17.24 -1.41
CA GLN A 83 -5.33 17.73 -0.34
C GLN A 83 -6.11 16.62 0.39
N TYR A 84 -6.00 15.36 -0.04
CA TYR A 84 -6.71 14.25 0.57
C TYR A 84 -6.16 13.95 1.96
N GLN A 85 -7.00 14.16 2.96
CA GLN A 85 -6.70 13.90 4.37
C GLN A 85 -7.75 12.93 4.90
N PRO A 86 -7.51 11.61 4.84
CA PRO A 86 -8.44 10.64 5.39
C PRO A 86 -8.48 10.73 6.91
N GLU A 87 -9.64 10.48 7.49
CA GLU A 87 -9.78 10.39 8.94
C GLU A 87 -9.22 9.05 9.43
N ILE A 88 -8.11 9.12 10.16
CA ILE A 88 -7.47 7.95 10.79
C ILE A 88 -7.60 8.09 12.30
N SER A 89 -8.49 7.30 12.89
CA SER A 89 -8.79 7.36 14.33
C SER A 89 -7.57 7.03 15.18
N GLY A 90 -7.58 7.49 16.44
CA GLY A 90 -6.51 7.19 17.39
C GLY A 90 -6.32 5.68 17.62
N LEU A 91 -7.40 4.90 17.60
CA LEU A 91 -7.35 3.44 17.72
C LEU A 91 -6.58 2.82 16.53
N ILE A 92 -6.87 3.25 15.30
CA ILE A 92 -6.15 2.74 14.12
C ILE A 92 -4.68 3.16 14.17
N ARG A 93 -4.37 4.39 14.60
CA ARG A 93 -2.97 4.83 14.77
C ARG A 93 -2.23 3.99 15.81
N GLN A 94 -2.90 3.60 16.90
CA GLN A 94 -2.34 2.68 17.90
C GLN A 94 -2.10 1.28 17.32
N GLU A 95 -3.05 0.72 16.57
CA GLU A 95 -2.85 -0.57 15.86
C GLU A 95 -1.63 -0.54 14.93
N LEU A 96 -1.46 0.57 14.21
CA LEU A 96 -0.34 0.79 13.30
C LEU A 96 0.96 1.18 14.02
N GLN A 97 0.94 1.32 15.35
CA GLN A 97 2.09 1.71 16.17
C GLN A 97 2.74 3.04 15.73
N VAL A 98 1.90 4.05 15.46
CA VAL A 98 2.30 5.37 14.99
C VAL A 98 2.17 6.36 16.15
N SER A 99 3.22 7.15 16.40
CA SER A 99 3.13 8.23 17.38
C SER A 99 2.30 9.41 16.84
N PRO A 100 1.76 10.31 17.69
CA PRO A 100 0.92 11.43 17.23
C PRO A 100 1.59 12.34 16.18
N GLU A 101 2.90 12.56 16.30
CA GLU A 101 3.72 13.37 15.40
C GLU A 101 4.17 12.64 14.14
N GLN A 102 4.02 11.31 14.08
CA GLN A 102 4.44 10.51 12.94
C GLN A 102 3.35 10.45 11.87
N GLY A 103 3.77 10.69 10.62
CA GLY A 103 2.93 10.55 9.43
C GLY A 103 2.70 9.09 9.03
N LEU A 104 1.61 8.87 8.31
CA LEU A 104 1.30 7.61 7.63
C LEU A 104 1.46 7.80 6.12
N GLU A 105 1.94 6.78 5.44
CA GLU A 105 1.85 6.72 3.98
C GLU A 105 0.46 6.21 3.59
N ILE A 106 -0.15 6.87 2.61
CA ILE A 106 -1.51 6.56 2.17
C ILE A 106 -1.47 6.11 0.72
N LEU A 107 -1.90 4.87 0.46
CA LEU A 107 -2.09 4.34 -0.89
C LEU A 107 -3.58 4.26 -1.23
N LEU A 108 -3.90 4.57 -2.47
CA LEU A 108 -5.23 4.41 -3.05
C LEU A 108 -5.20 3.25 -4.03
N VAL A 109 -6.14 2.32 -3.90
CA VAL A 109 -6.32 1.20 -4.83
C VAL A 109 -7.02 1.69 -6.09
N LEU A 110 -6.52 1.26 -7.25
CA LEU A 110 -7.05 1.66 -8.55
C LEU A 110 -7.96 0.58 -9.15
N THR A 111 -9.03 1.04 -9.81
CA THR A 111 -9.82 0.24 -10.74
C THR A 111 -9.47 0.66 -12.16
N ILE A 112 -8.99 -0.29 -12.97
CA ILE A 112 -8.51 -0.02 -14.33
C ILE A 112 -9.40 -0.77 -15.33
N PRO A 113 -10.27 -0.08 -16.08
CA PRO A 113 -11.05 -0.71 -17.14
C PRO A 113 -10.13 -1.26 -18.25
N LYS A 114 -10.38 -2.49 -18.70
CA LYS A 114 -9.53 -3.17 -19.71
C LYS A 114 -9.43 -2.43 -21.04
N GLU A 115 -10.51 -1.77 -21.44
CA GLU A 115 -10.65 -1.15 -22.77
C GLU A 115 -10.50 0.38 -22.73
N ASN A 116 -10.43 0.96 -21.53
CA ASN A 116 -10.36 2.42 -21.35
C ASN A 116 -9.49 2.77 -20.14
N LEU A 117 -8.20 2.97 -20.39
CA LEU A 117 -7.25 3.38 -19.34
C LEU A 117 -7.57 4.77 -18.78
N GLU A 118 -8.10 5.70 -19.58
CA GLU A 118 -8.50 7.03 -19.11
C GLU A 118 -9.69 6.98 -18.15
N GLY A 119 -10.49 5.91 -18.20
CA GLY A 119 -11.57 5.63 -17.27
C GLY A 119 -11.13 5.06 -15.92
N MET A 120 -9.83 5.07 -15.62
CA MET A 120 -9.29 4.58 -14.35
C MET A 120 -9.75 5.44 -13.17
N THR A 121 -10.14 4.77 -12.09
CA THR A 121 -10.58 5.42 -10.84
C THR A 121 -9.74 4.96 -9.65
N ALA A 122 -9.67 5.80 -8.62
CA ALA A 122 -9.04 5.52 -7.34
C ALA A 122 -10.08 5.46 -6.22
N ASN A 123 -9.91 4.52 -5.29
CA ASN A 123 -10.81 4.36 -4.16
C ASN A 123 -10.40 5.24 -2.98
N LEU A 124 -10.98 6.44 -2.86
CA LEU A 124 -10.79 7.34 -1.70
C LEU A 124 -11.59 6.90 -0.47
N MET A 125 -12.56 6.01 -0.63
CA MET A 125 -13.37 5.49 0.48
C MET A 125 -12.64 4.38 1.26
N GLY A 126 -11.67 3.69 0.64
CA GLY A 126 -10.95 2.56 1.24
C GLY A 126 -9.42 2.65 1.08
N PRO A 127 -8.76 3.75 1.50
CA PRO A 127 -7.31 3.88 1.45
C PRO A 127 -6.60 2.80 2.28
N VAL A 128 -5.37 2.48 1.89
CA VAL A 128 -4.44 1.68 2.70
C VAL A 128 -3.49 2.64 3.42
N ALA A 129 -3.63 2.72 4.74
CA ALA A 129 -2.73 3.47 5.60
C ALA A 129 -1.57 2.58 6.04
N ILE A 130 -0.34 3.07 5.92
CA ILE A 130 0.89 2.30 6.12
C ILE A 130 1.83 3.04 7.07
N ASN A 131 2.31 2.34 8.09
CA ASN A 131 3.46 2.75 8.87
C ASN A 131 4.73 2.13 8.26
N PRO A 132 5.53 2.89 7.51
CA PRO A 132 6.70 2.35 6.83
C PRO A 132 7.82 1.92 7.80
N GLN A 133 7.85 2.47 9.02
CA GLN A 133 8.87 2.12 10.02
C GLN A 133 8.60 0.78 10.70
N ARG A 134 7.33 0.36 10.74
CA ARG A 134 6.89 -0.87 11.39
C ARG A 134 6.42 -1.93 10.41
N HIS A 135 6.33 -1.58 9.12
CA HIS A 135 5.74 -2.41 8.07
C HIS A 135 4.34 -2.92 8.47
N LEU A 136 3.55 -2.05 9.09
CA LEU A 136 2.17 -2.32 9.45
C LEU A 136 1.24 -1.51 8.55
N ALA A 137 0.12 -2.10 8.15
CA ALA A 137 -0.86 -1.42 7.33
C ALA A 137 -2.30 -1.79 7.70
N LYS A 138 -3.24 -0.94 7.30
CA LYS A 138 -4.68 -1.20 7.45
C LYS A 138 -5.43 -0.57 6.29
N GLN A 139 -6.41 -1.28 5.76
CA GLN A 139 -7.39 -0.65 4.87
C GLN A 139 -8.43 0.06 5.76
N VAL A 140 -8.51 1.39 5.63
CA VAL A 140 -9.38 2.21 6.47
C VAL A 140 -10.61 2.58 5.67
N LEU A 141 -11.80 2.27 6.20
CA LEU A 141 -13.05 2.66 5.59
C LEU A 141 -13.39 4.10 6.00
N GLN A 142 -13.61 4.96 5.01
CA GLN A 142 -14.04 6.34 5.17
C GLN A 142 -15.55 6.48 4.96
N ASP A 143 -16.12 7.60 5.41
CA ASP A 143 -17.54 7.88 5.24
C ASP A 143 -17.88 8.10 3.75
N PRO A 144 -18.81 7.32 3.16
CA PRO A 144 -19.23 7.47 1.77
C PRO A 144 -19.91 8.82 1.46
N VAL A 145 -20.36 9.56 2.48
CA VAL A 145 -20.90 10.93 2.29
C VAL A 145 -19.78 11.91 1.92
N HIS A 146 -18.54 11.63 2.33
CA HIS A 146 -17.40 12.55 2.18
C HIS A 146 -16.40 12.09 1.11
N TYR A 147 -16.37 10.79 0.79
CA TYR A 147 -15.33 10.22 -0.08
C TYR A 147 -15.90 9.28 -1.15
N ASP A 148 -15.37 9.43 -2.37
CA ASP A 148 -15.79 8.65 -3.53
C ASP A 148 -14.92 7.39 -3.72
N ALA A 149 -15.56 6.23 -3.88
CA ALA A 149 -14.88 4.98 -4.21
C ALA A 149 -14.39 4.92 -5.67
N CYS A 150 -14.90 5.80 -6.53
CA CYS A 150 -14.65 5.86 -7.96
C CYS A 150 -14.07 7.21 -8.40
N TRP A 151 -13.18 7.80 -7.59
CA TRP A 151 -12.56 9.09 -7.92
C TRP A 151 -11.76 9.02 -9.23
N PRO A 152 -12.04 9.87 -10.24
CA PRO A 152 -11.33 9.82 -11.53
C PRO A 152 -9.82 10.09 -11.37
N VAL A 153 -8.98 9.23 -11.94
CA VAL A 153 -7.52 9.47 -11.95
C VAL A 153 -7.15 10.48 -13.02
N PHE A 154 -7.78 10.38 -14.19
CA PHE A 154 -7.64 11.35 -15.26
C PHE A 154 -8.83 12.29 -15.24
N THR A 155 -8.58 13.57 -14.94
CA THR A 155 -9.54 14.63 -15.22
C THR A 155 -9.38 15.04 -16.67
N LYS A 156 -10.45 15.01 -17.47
CA LYS A 156 -10.46 15.74 -18.74
C LYS A 156 -10.20 17.21 -18.41
N ASP A 157 -9.24 17.81 -19.09
CA ASP A 157 -9.08 19.26 -19.03
C ASP A 157 -10.40 19.88 -19.50
N PRO A 158 -11.10 20.70 -18.69
CA PRO A 158 -12.31 21.37 -19.13
C PRO A 158 -12.04 22.36 -20.28
N ALA A 159 -10.79 22.64 -20.62
CA ALA A 159 -10.37 23.49 -21.74
C ALA A 159 -9.87 22.72 -23.00
N ALA A 160 -9.97 21.39 -23.05
CA ALA A 160 -9.61 20.58 -24.22
C ALA A 160 -10.80 20.29 -25.15
#